data_AF-A0A1J4LS50-F1
#
_entry.id   AF-A0A1J4LS50-F1
#
_cell.length_a   1.000
_cell.length_b   1.000
_cell.length_c   1.000
_cell.angle_alpha   90.00
_cell.angle_beta   90.00
_cell.angle_gamma   90.00
#
_symmetry.space_group_name_H-M   'P 1'
#
loop_
_entity.id
_entity.type
_entity.pdbx_description
1 polymer ?
#
loop_
_entity_poly.entity_id
_entity_poly.type
_entity_poly.pdbx_seq_one_letter_code
_entity_poly.pdbx_strand_id
1 'polypeptide(L)'
;MARDDPVQQDSDAQSANQLPNLVTIVGRGVPSMFEIAVDGEIEMVADDPVSEGVVVSEKVAEGTIDVGVQRFRFAGEMANVHVVDWNGVPAPESASTPTVHVEYGAPSR
;
A
#
# COMPACT_ATOMS: atom_id res chain seq x y z
N MET A 1 1.13 -17.71 38.29
CA MET A 1 2.26 -17.13 37.53
C MET A 1 2.51 -18.02 36.32
N ALA A 2 2.91 -17.39 35.20
CA ALA A 2 3.02 -17.86 33.80
C ALA A 2 1.68 -17.74 33.05
N ARG A 3 1.37 -16.61 32.39
CA ARG A 3 1.87 -16.08 31.09
C ARG A 3 1.59 -17.06 29.95
N ASP A 4 0.37 -16.97 29.42
CA ASP A 4 0.04 -17.39 28.06
C ASP A 4 0.57 -16.30 27.11
N ASP A 5 1.56 -16.65 26.30
CA ASP A 5 2.04 -15.88 25.16
C ASP A 5 1.04 -16.06 23.99
N PRO A 6 0.32 -15.03 23.52
CA PRO A 6 -0.37 -15.14 22.25
C PRO A 6 0.66 -14.98 21.13
N VAL A 7 0.94 -16.11 20.46
CA VAL A 7 1.62 -16.19 19.17
C VAL A 7 0.81 -15.43 18.12
N GLN A 8 1.21 -14.19 17.83
CA GLN A 8 0.69 -13.41 16.71
C GLN A 8 1.87 -13.04 15.81
N GLN A 9 2.39 -13.98 15.02
CA GLN A 9 3.43 -13.61 14.04
C GLN A 9 3.52 -14.51 12.78
N ASP A 10 2.64 -15.50 12.61
CA ASP A 10 2.69 -16.39 11.44
C ASP A 10 1.69 -16.03 10.31
N SER A 11 0.78 -15.07 10.53
CA SER A 11 -0.19 -14.66 9.50
C SER A 11 0.43 -13.77 8.43
N ASP A 12 1.29 -12.83 8.81
CA ASP A 12 1.90 -11.86 7.89
C ASP A 12 2.85 -12.50 6.86
N ALA A 13 3.57 -13.55 7.24
CA ALA A 13 4.50 -14.25 6.35
C ALA A 13 3.78 -15.11 5.30
N GLN A 14 2.58 -15.62 5.62
CA GLN A 14 1.84 -16.51 4.75
C GLN A 14 1.03 -15.72 3.70
N SER A 15 0.41 -14.61 4.09
CA SER A 15 -0.25 -13.71 3.14
C SER A 15 0.73 -13.08 2.15
N ALA A 16 1.94 -12.73 2.63
CA ALA A 16 3.05 -12.24 1.80
C ALA A 16 3.46 -13.21 0.67
N ASN A 17 3.19 -14.52 0.80
CA ASN A 17 3.48 -15.55 -0.20
C ASN A 17 2.27 -15.83 -1.13
N GLN A 18 1.07 -15.35 -0.79
CA GLN A 18 -0.14 -15.44 -1.60
C GLN A 18 -0.38 -14.19 -2.46
N LEU A 19 0.28 -13.08 -2.13
CA LEU A 19 0.19 -11.79 -2.82
C LEU A 19 1.46 -11.56 -3.68
N PRO A 20 1.51 -12.08 -4.92
CA PRO A 20 2.72 -12.06 -5.76
C PRO A 20 3.05 -10.69 -6.34
N ASN A 21 2.16 -9.71 -6.24
CA ASN A 21 2.34 -8.40 -6.83
C ASN A 21 2.66 -7.37 -5.77
N LEU A 22 3.37 -6.31 -6.16
CA LEU A 22 3.79 -5.23 -5.29
C LEU A 22 3.38 -3.90 -5.92
N VAL A 23 2.77 -3.02 -5.12
CA VAL A 23 2.59 -1.62 -5.48
C VAL A 23 3.40 -0.76 -4.52
N THR A 24 4.16 0.17 -5.10
CA THR A 24 5.02 1.10 -4.40
C THR A 24 4.57 2.52 -4.70
N ILE A 25 4.18 3.25 -3.68
CA ILE A 25 3.74 4.64 -3.74
C ILE A 25 4.85 5.49 -3.16
N VAL A 26 5.34 6.45 -3.95
CA VAL A 26 6.43 7.35 -3.55
C VAL A 26 5.89 8.76 -3.38
N GLY A 27 5.93 9.25 -2.14
CA GLY A 27 5.56 10.63 -1.80
C GLY A 27 6.56 11.63 -2.35
N ARG A 28 6.07 12.79 -2.81
CA ARG A 28 6.91 13.84 -3.42
C ARG A 28 7.27 14.99 -2.47
N GLY A 29 6.95 14.86 -1.18
CA GLY A 29 7.13 15.91 -0.17
C GLY A 29 5.96 16.88 -0.06
N VAL A 30 4.84 16.59 -0.72
CA VAL A 30 3.60 17.35 -0.63
C VAL A 30 2.50 16.39 -0.17
N PRO A 31 1.71 16.75 0.87
CA PRO A 31 0.62 15.92 1.34
C PRO A 31 -0.32 15.58 0.20
N SER A 32 -0.47 14.30 -0.10
CA SER A 32 -1.24 13.81 -1.23
C SER A 32 -2.04 12.59 -0.82
N MET A 33 -3.18 12.38 -1.47
CA MET A 33 -4.03 11.22 -1.21
C MET A 33 -3.90 10.21 -2.34
N PHE A 34 -3.90 8.94 -1.98
CA PHE A 34 -3.92 7.83 -2.92
C PHE A 34 -5.07 6.88 -2.58
N GLU A 35 -5.61 6.26 -3.61
CA GLU A 35 -6.59 5.19 -3.55
C GLU A 35 -6.19 4.14 -4.59
N ILE A 36 -6.02 2.90 -4.13
CA ILE A 36 -5.62 1.76 -4.93
C ILE A 36 -6.68 0.68 -4.77
N ALA A 37 -7.25 0.20 -5.87
CA ALA A 37 -8.20 -0.91 -5.87
C ALA A 37 -7.68 -2.07 -6.70
N VAL A 38 -7.85 -3.28 -6.19
CA VAL A 38 -7.44 -4.54 -6.85
C VAL A 38 -8.61 -5.51 -6.90
N ASP A 39 -8.56 -6.47 -7.84
CA ASP A 39 -9.60 -7.50 -7.93
C ASP A 39 -9.47 -8.57 -6.84
N GLY A 40 -8.24 -8.83 -6.39
CA GLY A 40 -7.90 -9.78 -5.34
C GLY A 40 -7.78 -9.14 -3.95
N GLU A 41 -6.87 -9.67 -3.15
CA GLU A 41 -6.57 -9.16 -1.81
C GLU A 41 -5.44 -8.13 -1.86
N ILE A 42 -5.45 -7.14 -0.97
CA ILE A 42 -4.37 -6.16 -0.78
C ILE A 42 -3.99 -6.04 0.69
N GLU A 43 -2.69 -6.01 0.96
CA GLU A 43 -2.14 -5.85 2.30
C GLU A 43 -0.93 -4.93 2.30
N MET A 44 -0.72 -4.24 3.42
CA MET A 44 0.45 -3.40 3.61
C MET A 44 1.68 -4.25 3.94
N VAL A 45 2.85 -3.86 3.41
CA VAL A 45 4.11 -4.47 3.82
C VAL A 45 4.50 -3.95 5.20
N ALA A 46 4.51 -4.83 6.21
CA ALA A 46 4.71 -4.51 7.63
C ALA A 46 6.06 -3.86 7.99
N ASP A 47 7.04 -3.88 7.09
CA ASP A 47 8.38 -3.32 7.30
C ASP A 47 8.45 -1.78 7.08
N ASP A 48 7.43 -1.18 6.45
CA ASP A 48 7.32 0.27 6.35
C ASP A 48 6.48 0.81 7.52
N PRO A 49 6.95 1.84 8.25
CA PRO A 49 6.14 2.45 9.31
C PRO A 49 4.83 2.93 8.69
N VAL A 50 3.70 2.38 9.17
CA VAL A 50 2.37 2.79 8.74
C VAL A 50 2.28 4.31 8.84
N SER A 51 2.20 4.99 7.70
CA SER A 51 1.95 6.42 7.70
C SER A 51 0.61 6.66 8.37
N GLU A 52 0.55 7.57 9.35
CA GLU A 52 -0.70 7.91 10.04
C GLU A 52 -1.78 8.23 8.99
N GLY A 53 -2.86 7.43 8.96
CA GLY A 53 -3.98 7.65 8.05
C GLY A 53 -4.06 6.73 6.82
N VAL A 54 -3.25 5.68 6.71
CA VAL A 54 -3.46 4.64 5.69
C VAL A 54 -4.45 3.58 6.19
N VAL A 55 -5.50 3.36 5.41
CA VAL A 55 -6.53 2.36 5.64
C VAL A 55 -6.43 1.31 4.53
N VAL A 56 -6.20 0.06 4.93
CA VAL A 56 -6.21 -1.09 4.01
C VAL A 56 -7.42 -1.94 4.32
N SER A 57 -8.31 -2.02 3.34
CA SER A 57 -9.45 -2.95 3.29
C SER A 57 -9.09 -4.15 2.41
N GLU A 58 -9.94 -5.18 2.39
CA GLU A 58 -9.67 -6.44 1.65
C GLU A 58 -9.22 -6.21 0.20
N LYS A 59 -9.78 -5.23 -0.51
CA LYS A 59 -9.51 -4.96 -1.94
C LYS A 59 -9.03 -3.55 -2.25
N VAL A 60 -9.00 -2.68 -1.25
CA VAL A 60 -8.78 -1.25 -1.43
C VAL A 60 -7.79 -0.78 -0.39
N ALA A 61 -6.73 -0.10 -0.84
CA ALA A 61 -5.81 0.62 0.03
C ALA A 61 -5.92 2.11 -0.27
N GLU A 62 -6.34 2.88 0.72
CA GLU A 62 -6.41 4.33 0.63
C GLU A 62 -5.60 4.97 1.74
N GLY A 63 -5.08 6.16 1.50
CA GLY A 63 -4.34 6.86 2.53
C GLY A 63 -3.70 8.14 2.04
N THR A 64 -2.99 8.78 2.96
CA THR A 64 -2.24 10.00 2.69
C THR A 64 -0.74 9.73 2.78
N ILE A 65 0.01 10.34 1.87
CA ILE A 65 1.47 10.29 1.84
C ILE A 65 2.02 11.67 1.53
N ASP A 66 2.94 12.14 2.38
CA ASP A 66 3.67 13.38 2.14
C ASP A 66 5.08 13.05 1.64
N VAL A 67 5.90 12.48 2.52
CA VAL A 67 7.26 12.00 2.26
C VAL A 67 7.35 10.49 2.50
N GLY A 68 8.29 9.84 1.83
CA GLY A 68 8.58 8.43 2.06
C GLY A 68 8.02 7.52 0.97
N VAL A 69 7.97 6.23 1.30
CA VAL A 69 7.56 5.16 0.39
C VAL A 69 6.56 4.28 1.13
N GLN A 70 5.41 4.04 0.53
CA GLN A 70 4.44 3.09 1.04
C GLN A 70 4.36 1.90 0.09
N ARG A 71 4.47 0.68 0.64
CA ARG A 71 4.44 -0.55 -0.13
C ARG A 71 3.25 -1.41 0.27
N PHE A 72 2.56 -1.95 -0.72
CA PHE A 72 1.48 -2.91 -0.52
C PHE A 72 1.70 -4.11 -1.41
N ARG A 73 1.46 -5.31 -0.88
CA ARG A 73 1.35 -6.52 -1.70
C ARG A 73 -0.10 -6.75 -2.07
N PHE A 74 -0.32 -7.27 -3.26
CA PHE A 74 -1.66 -7.59 -3.72
C PHE A 74 -1.68 -8.87 -4.58
N ALA A 75 -2.87 -9.44 -4.72
CA ALA A 75 -3.17 -10.52 -5.66
C ALA A 75 -4.18 -10.06 -6.73
N GLY A 76 -4.19 -10.76 -7.86
CA GLY A 76 -5.05 -10.42 -9.00
C GLY A 76 -4.53 -9.25 -9.81
N GLU A 77 -5.44 -8.54 -10.47
CA GLU A 77 -5.16 -7.41 -11.34
C GLU A 77 -5.46 -6.07 -10.65
N MET A 78 -4.77 -5.02 -11.06
CA MET A 78 -5.09 -3.64 -10.65
C MET A 78 -6.39 -3.20 -11.31
N ALA A 79 -7.39 -2.90 -10.48
CA ALA A 79 -8.69 -2.42 -10.92
C ALA A 79 -8.72 -0.89 -11.05
N ASN A 80 -8.10 -0.17 -10.10
CA ASN A 80 -8.03 1.29 -10.12
C ASN A 80 -6.78 1.81 -9.41
N VAL A 81 -6.20 2.89 -9.95
CA VAL A 81 -5.16 3.69 -9.30
C VAL A 81 -5.57 5.14 -9.43
N HIS A 82 -5.89 5.77 -8.30
CA HIS A 82 -6.25 7.17 -8.25
C HIS A 82 -5.35 7.89 -7.25
N VAL A 83 -4.70 8.97 -7.69
CA VAL A 83 -3.83 9.78 -6.85
C VAL A 83 -4.10 11.24 -7.10
N VAL A 84 -4.19 12.02 -6.03
CA VAL A 84 -4.48 13.46 -6.05
C VAL A 84 -3.50 14.20 -5.16
N ASP A 85 -3.13 15.41 -5.58
CA ASP A 85 -2.30 16.28 -4.74
C ASP A 85 -3.14 16.94 -3.62
N TRP A 86 -2.48 17.71 -2.76
CA TRP A 86 -3.14 18.49 -1.69
C TRP A 86 -4.28 19.38 -2.19
N ASN A 87 -4.23 19.85 -3.43
CA ASN A 87 -5.25 20.72 -4.03
C ASN A 87 -6.39 19.93 -4.68
N GLY A 88 -6.36 18.59 -4.60
CA GLY A 88 -7.33 17.71 -5.25
C GLY A 88 -7.12 17.55 -6.75
N VAL A 89 -5.94 17.91 -7.28
CA VAL A 89 -5.63 17.77 -8.70
C VAL A 89 -5.08 16.35 -8.94
N PRO A 90 -5.72 15.55 -9.82
CA PRO A 90 -5.30 14.18 -10.06
C PRO A 90 -4.04 14.07 -10.92
N ALA A 91 -3.36 12.92 -10.88
CA ALA A 91 -2.31 12.62 -11.83
C ALA A 91 -2.89 12.33 -13.22
N PRO A 92 -2.22 12.71 -14.33
CA PRO A 92 -0.90 13.34 -14.39
C PRO A 92 -0.94 14.89 -14.41
N GLU A 93 -2.08 15.52 -14.11
CA GLU A 93 -2.27 16.97 -14.26
C GLU A 93 -1.45 17.79 -13.27
N SER A 94 -1.14 17.24 -12.08
CA SER A 94 -0.25 17.84 -11.10
C SER A 94 1.07 17.06 -10.99
N ALA A 95 2.19 17.78 -11.08
CA ALA A 95 3.52 17.19 -10.82
C ALA A 95 3.74 16.91 -9.32
N SER A 96 2.87 17.39 -8.43
CA SER A 96 2.98 17.18 -6.99
C SER A 96 2.37 15.86 -6.52
N THR A 97 1.64 15.15 -7.38
CA THR A 97 1.05 13.85 -7.05
C THR A 97 2.12 12.78 -6.79
N PRO A 98 1.85 11.82 -5.91
CA PRO A 98 2.77 10.72 -5.67
C PRO A 98 2.96 9.87 -6.92
N THR A 99 4.10 9.21 -7.01
CA THR A 99 4.38 8.29 -8.12
C THR A 99 4.02 6.87 -7.70
N VAL A 100 3.18 6.21 -8.49
CA VAL A 100 2.77 4.82 -8.24
C VAL A 100 3.51 3.90 -9.19
N HIS A 101 4.21 2.92 -8.65
CA HIS A 101 4.85 1.84 -9.39
C HIS A 101 4.12 0.54 -9.08
N VAL A 102 3.69 -0.17 -10.12
CA VAL A 102 3.03 -1.47 -10.01
C VAL A 102 3.95 -2.53 -10.61
N GLU A 103 4.27 -3.54 -9.81
CA GLU A 103 5.14 -4.65 -10.17
C GLU A 103 4.38 -5.96 -10.02
N TYR A 104 4.14 -6.65 -11.14
CA TYR A 104 3.53 -7.98 -11.14
C TYR A 104 4.60 -9.06 -10.99
N GLY A 105 4.34 -10.06 -10.14
CA GLY A 105 5.29 -11.15 -9.88
C GLY A 105 6.57 -10.68 -9.17
N ALA A 106 6.44 -9.71 -8.26
CA ALA A 106 7.54 -9.23 -7.44
C ALA A 106 8.06 -10.37 -6.53
N PRO A 107 9.38 -10.59 -6.46
CA PRO A 107 9.93 -11.64 -5.62
C PRO A 107 9.61 -11.38 -4.13
N SER A 108 9.14 -12.42 -3.43
CA SER A 108 9.05 -12.43 -1.97
C SER A 108 10.47 -12.46 -1.42
N ARG A 109 11.04 -11.28 -1.18
CA ARG A 109 12.33 -11.15 -0.51
C ARG A 109 12.20 -11.36 0.99
#